data_AF-A0A6L5FBN3-F1
#
_entry.id   AF-A0A6L5FBN3-F1
#
_cell.length_a   1.000
_cell.length_b   1.000
_cell.length_c   1.000
_cell.angle_alpha   90.00
_cell.angle_beta   90.00
_cell.angle_gamma   90.00
#
_symmetry.space_group_name_H-M   'P 1'
#
loop_
_entity.id
_entity.type
_entity.pdbx_description
1 polymer ?
#
loop_
_entity_poly.entity_id
_entity_poly.type
_entity_poly.pdbx_seq_one_letter_code
_entity_poly.pdbx_strand_id
1 'polypeptide(L)' 'MEQEFPRFSDREMGRRWRAADELLRTHDLDLVVAYEANRSGSAVQWFSSWQVTREALLLMGLNRSCLCSSTTTFRRPDGS' A
#
# COMPACT_ATOMS: atom_id res chain seq x y z
N MET A 1 -18.47 17.54 1.05
CA MET A 1 -17.53 18.64 0.82
C MET A 1 -16.59 18.24 -0.31
N GLU A 2 -16.29 19.20 -1.18
CA GLU A 2 -15.49 19.13 -2.42
C GLU A 2 -14.32 18.15 -2.39
N GLN A 3 -14.19 17.36 -3.46
CA GLN A 3 -12.88 16.80 -3.82
C GLN A 3 -12.40 17.51 -5.09
N GLU A 4 -11.50 18.46 -4.92
CA GLU A 4 -10.87 19.24 -5.99
C GLU A 4 -9.76 18.48 -6.74
N PHE A 5 -9.56 17.19 -6.47
CA PHE A 5 -8.66 16.30 -7.22
C PHE A 5 -9.18 14.85 -7.17
N PRO A 6 -8.97 14.02 -8.23
CA PRO A 6 -9.43 12.64 -8.20
C PRO A 6 -8.67 11.84 -7.14
N ARG A 7 -9.36 11.37 -6.10
CA ARG A 7 -8.85 10.39 -5.14
C ARG A 7 -9.51 9.04 -5.38
N PHE A 8 -8.77 7.96 -5.12
CA PHE A 8 -9.37 6.64 -5.05
C PHE A 8 -10.30 6.58 -3.83
N SER A 9 -11.50 6.02 -4.01
CA SER A 9 -12.43 5.81 -2.90
C SER A 9 -11.91 4.76 -1.91
N ASP A 10 -12.34 4.83 -0.66
CA ASP A 10 -12.00 3.83 0.37
C ASP A 10 -12.42 2.42 -0.06
N ARG A 11 -13.56 2.31 -0.79
CA ARG A 11 -14.04 1.04 -1.34
C ARG A 11 -13.06 0.44 -2.35
N GLU A 12 -12.51 1.29 -3.22
CA GLU A 12 -11.52 0.88 -4.22
C GLU A 12 -10.23 0.45 -3.54
N MET A 13 -9.71 1.25 -2.60
CA MET A 13 -8.53 0.88 -1.83
C MET A 13 -8.73 -0.46 -1.10
N GLY A 14 -9.89 -0.68 -0.47
CA GLY A 14 -10.21 -1.93 0.20
C GLY A 14 -10.23 -3.15 -0.74
N ARG A 15 -10.61 -3.00 -2.02
CA ARG A 15 -10.54 -4.09 -3.01
C ARG A 15 -9.11 -4.49 -3.33
N ARG A 16 -8.20 -3.50 -3.44
CA ARG A 16 -6.79 -3.74 -3.72
C ARG A 16 -6.12 -4.53 -2.61
N TRP A 17 -6.37 -4.13 -1.36
CA TRP A 17 -5.90 -4.86 -0.18
C TRP A 17 -6.41 -6.29 -0.13
N ARG A 18 -7.70 -6.52 -0.41
CA ARG A 18 -8.25 -7.89 -0.49
C ARG A 18 -7.60 -8.75 -1.56
N ALA A 19 -7.19 -8.17 -2.69
CA ALA A 19 -6.47 -8.92 -3.72
C ALA A 19 -5.09 -9.40 -3.23
N ALA A 20 -4.40 -8.61 -2.40
CA ALA A 20 -3.17 -9.06 -1.76
C ALA A 20 -3.43 -10.18 -0.74
N ASP A 21 -4.50 -10.07 0.07
CA ASP A 21 -4.88 -11.12 1.02
C ASP A 21 -5.22 -12.43 0.31
N GLU A 22 -5.94 -12.37 -0.80
CA GLU A 22 -6.30 -13.53 -1.62
C GLU A 22 -5.06 -14.19 -2.23
N LEU A 23 -4.13 -13.39 -2.75
CA LEU A 23 -2.85 -13.88 -3.27
C LEU A 23 -2.04 -14.58 -2.18
N LEU A 24 -1.92 -13.98 -1.00
CA LEU A 24 -1.22 -14.56 0.15
C LEU A 24 -1.82 -15.92 0.53
N ARG A 25 -3.15 -16.01 0.66
CA ARG A 25 -3.85 -17.26 1.01
C ARG A 25 -3.76 -18.33 -0.08
N THR A 26 -3.84 -17.93 -1.34
CA THR A 26 -3.80 -18.87 -2.48
C THR A 26 -2.45 -19.56 -2.60
N HIS A 27 -1.38 -18.86 -2.22
CA HIS A 27 -0.01 -19.35 -2.32
C HIS A 27 0.61 -19.78 -0.99
N ASP A 28 -0.17 -19.83 0.09
CA ASP A 28 0.29 -20.16 1.45
C ASP A 28 1.50 -19.30 1.89
N LEU A 29 1.38 -17.99 1.68
CA LEU A 29 2.41 -17.00 2.00
C LEU A 29 1.99 -16.15 3.21
N ASP A 30 2.97 -15.80 4.04
CA ASP A 30 2.74 -14.92 5.20
C ASP A 30 2.85 -13.42 4.87
N LEU A 31 3.67 -13.08 3.86
CA LEU A 31 4.09 -11.71 3.59
C LEU A 31 4.37 -11.47 2.10
N VAL A 32 3.89 -10.35 1.59
CA VAL A 32 4.33 -9.75 0.32
C VAL A 32 5.21 -8.55 0.61
N VAL A 33 6.33 -8.48 -0.11
CA VAL A 33 7.22 -7.33 -0.13
C VAL A 33 7.14 -6.69 -1.52
N ALA A 34 6.67 -5.44 -1.58
CA ALA A 34 6.75 -4.64 -2.79
C ALA A 34 7.80 -3.54 -2.61
N TYR A 35 8.71 -3.45 -3.56
CA TYR A 35 9.78 -2.45 -3.58
C TYR A 35 9.69 -1.62 -4.85
N GLU A 36 9.80 -0.31 -4.70
CA GLU A 36 9.88 0.62 -5.81
C GLU A 36 11.04 1.59 -5.58
N ALA A 37 11.71 1.93 -6.68
CA ALA A 37 12.83 2.87 -6.65
C ALA A 37 12.85 3.71 -7.93
N ASN A 38 13.26 4.97 -7.80
CA ASN A 38 13.48 5.92 -8.89
C ASN A 38 12.28 6.01 -9.87
N ARG A 39 11.05 6.03 -9.34
CA ARG A 39 9.78 6.00 -10.10
C ARG A 39 9.58 4.75 -10.98
N SER A 40 10.34 3.69 -10.72
CA SER A 40 10.19 2.39 -11.37
C SER A 40 9.26 1.50 -10.55
N GLY A 41 8.17 1.08 -11.18
CA GLY A 41 7.13 0.23 -10.59
C GLY A 41 5.81 0.97 -10.37
N SER A 42 4.76 0.22 -10.04
CA SER A 42 3.43 0.75 -9.73
C SER A 42 2.72 0.06 -8.56
N ALA A 43 3.32 -0.98 -7.97
CA ALA A 43 2.78 -1.72 -6.83
C ALA A 43 2.59 -0.84 -5.59
N VAL A 44 3.63 -0.13 -5.11
CA VAL A 44 3.54 0.74 -3.92
C VAL A 44 2.48 1.82 -4.17
N GLN A 45 2.50 2.46 -5.34
CA GLN A 45 1.51 3.46 -5.70
C GLN A 45 0.09 2.87 -5.76
N TRP A 46 -0.08 1.67 -6.31
CA TRP A 46 -1.39 1.02 -6.43
C TRP A 46 -2.03 0.72 -5.07
N PHE A 47 -1.24 0.21 -4.12
CA PHE A 47 -1.71 -0.17 -2.79
C PHE A 47 -1.82 0.99 -1.80
N SER A 48 -0.99 2.04 -1.95
CA SER A 48 -0.90 3.11 -0.94
C SER A 48 -1.27 4.49 -1.44
N SER A 49 -1.48 4.67 -2.76
CA SER A 49 -1.57 5.97 -3.44
C SER A 49 -0.34 6.87 -3.31
N TRP A 50 0.74 6.38 -2.68
CA TRP A 50 1.99 7.12 -2.51
C TRP A 50 2.81 7.10 -3.81
N GLN A 51 3.21 8.28 -4.29
CA GLN A 51 4.15 8.38 -5.41
C GLN A 51 5.58 8.17 -4.93
N VAL A 52 6.26 7.15 -5.45
CA VAL A 52 7.64 6.85 -5.07
C VAL A 52 8.60 7.71 -5.88
N THR A 53 9.18 8.73 -5.24
CA THR A 53 10.15 9.63 -5.88
C THR A 53 11.57 9.10 -5.84
N ARG A 54 11.95 8.38 -4.76
CA ARG A 54 13.29 7.83 -4.56
C ARG A 54 13.25 6.34 -4.28
N GLU A 55 12.81 5.92 -3.10
CA GLU A 55 12.67 4.51 -2.75
C GLU A 55 11.51 4.33 -1.77
N ALA A 56 10.80 3.20 -1.87
CA ALA A 56 9.78 2.81 -0.93
C ALA A 56 9.68 1.29 -0.82
N LEU A 57 9.47 0.82 0.41
CA LEU A 57 9.17 -0.57 0.72
C LEU A 57 7.76 -0.65 1.32
N LEU A 58 6.94 -1.55 0.77
CA LEU A 58 5.62 -1.87 1.26
C LEU A 58 5.58 -3.34 1.73
N LEU A 59 5.15 -3.54 2.97
CA LEU A 59 4.96 -4.85 3.59
C LEU A 59 3.47 -5.12 3.79
N MET A 60 2.98 -6.25 3.27
CA MET A 60 1.58 -6.67 3.38
C MET A 60 1.53 -8.10 3.90
N GLY A 61 0.91 -8.34 5.05
CA GLY A 61 0.86 -9.67 5.66
C GLY A 61 -0.51 -9.97 6.26
N LEU A 62 -0.87 -11.25 6.28
CA LEU A 62 -2.20 -11.74 6.71
C LEU A 62 -2.52 -11.48 8.20
N ASN A 63 -1.49 -11.26 9.01
CA ASN A 63 -1.59 -11.12 10.47
C ASN A 63 -0.93 -9.84 11.02
N ARG A 64 -0.64 -8.84 10.18
CA ARG A 64 0.07 -7.61 10.63
C ARG A 64 -0.44 -6.34 9.98
N SER A 65 -0.44 -5.27 10.78
CA SER A 65 -0.61 -3.88 10.35
C SER A 65 0.48 -3.47 9.35
N CYS A 66 0.07 -2.88 8.23
CA CYS A 66 0.95 -2.49 7.13
C CYS A 66 1.91 -1.36 7.56
N LEU A 67 3.21 -1.54 7.32
CA LEU A 67 4.24 -0.51 7.48
C LEU A 67 4.71 -0.08 6.10
N CYS A 68 4.44 1.18 5.73
CA CYS A 68 5.06 1.84 4.59
C CYS A 68 6.20 2.72 5.11
N SER A 69 7.44 2.40 4.76
CA SER A 69 8.59 3.25 5.10
C SER A 69 9.19 3.80 3.80
N SER A 70 8.98 5.09 3.56
CA SER A 70 9.97 5.90 2.83
C SER A 70 10.89 6.50 3.89
N THR A 71 12.15 6.80 3.57
CA THR A 71 13.13 7.37 4.52
C THR A 71 12.69 8.72 5.14
N THR A 72 11.46 9.20 4.90
CA THR A 72 10.92 10.43 5.46
C THR A 72 9.43 10.27 5.79
N THR A 73 9.14 10.23 7.09
CA THR A 73 7.84 10.38 7.79
C THR A 73 6.83 9.22 7.78
N PHE A 74 6.70 8.64 8.97
CA PHE A 74 5.67 7.74 9.47
C PHE A 74 4.32 8.47 9.65
N ARG A 75 3.23 7.96 9.03
CA ARG A 75 1.86 8.33 9.41
C ARG A 75 0.97 7.08 9.46
N ARG A 76 0.41 6.85 10.65
CA ARG A 76 -0.60 5.85 10.99
C ARG A 76 -1.96 6.14 10.31
N PRO A 77 -2.72 5.14 9.83
CA PRO A 77 -4.12 5.31 9.44
C PRO A 77 -5.12 5.22 10.63
N ASP A 78 -4.68 4.94 11.85
CA ASP A 78 -5.54 4.89 13.04
C ASP A 78 -5.54 6.24 13.79
N GLY A 79 -6.47 7.12 13.40
CA GLY A 79 -6.94 8.22 14.24
C GLY A 79 -8.21 7.78 14.98
N SER A 80 -8.13 7.72 16.32
CA SER A 80 -9.30 7.96 17.18
C SER A 80 -9.69 9.43 17.12
#